data_AF-A0A8C9P748-F1
#
_entry.id   AF-A0A8C9P748-F1
#
_cell.length_a   1.000
_cell.length_b   1.000
_cell.length_c   1.000
_cell.angle_alpha   90.00
_cell.angle_beta   90.00
_cell.angle_gamma   90.00
#
_symmetry.space_group_name_H-M   'P 1'
#
loop_
_entity.id
_entity.type
_entity.pdbx_description
1 polymer ?
#
loop_
_entity_poly.entity_id
_entity_poly.type
_entity_poly.pdbx_seq_one_letter_code
_entity_poly.pdbx_strand_id
1 'polypeptide(L)'
;MSMIAAFYDNKSILITGATGFLGKVLMEKLFRTTPDLKVVYILVRPKAGQTLQQRVFQILNSKVCLRGRSLSYIYENLNFLLSHIFF
;
A
#
# COMPACT_ATOMS: atom_id res chain seq x y z
N MET A 1 7.98 -22.06 -4.73
CA MET A 1 7.16 -20.84 -4.62
C MET A 1 5.69 -21.20 -4.53
N SER A 2 4.87 -20.41 -3.83
CA SER A 2 3.41 -20.55 -3.93
C SER A 2 2.91 -20.00 -5.27
N MET A 3 1.78 -20.52 -5.78
CA MET A 3 1.14 -20.01 -7.01
C MET A 3 0.86 -18.51 -6.93
N ILE A 4 0.51 -18.02 -5.72
CA ILE A 4 0.27 -16.60 -5.46
C ILE A 4 1.55 -15.78 -5.59
N ALA A 5 2.69 -16.25 -5.07
CA ALA A 5 3.96 -15.55 -5.22
C ALA A 5 4.37 -15.45 -6.69
N ALA A 6 4.31 -16.57 -7.42
CA ALA A 6 4.60 -16.60 -8.86
C ALA A 6 3.66 -15.69 -9.68
N PHE A 7 2.40 -15.55 -9.27
CA PHE A 7 1.47 -14.63 -9.91
C PHE A 7 1.90 -13.17 -9.76
N TYR A 8 2.47 -12.76 -8.62
CA TYR A 8 2.83 -11.37 -8.35
C TYR A 8 4.28 -11.00 -8.75
N ASP A 9 5.09 -11.97 -9.20
CA ASP A 9 6.45 -11.71 -9.66
C ASP A 9 6.48 -10.71 -10.82
N ASN A 10 7.39 -9.73 -10.71
CA ASN A 10 7.61 -8.61 -11.62
C ASN A 10 6.38 -7.75 -11.95
N LYS A 11 5.28 -7.90 -11.20
CA LYS A 11 4.08 -7.09 -11.36
C LYS A 11 4.13 -5.83 -10.51
N SER A 12 3.46 -4.79 -11.01
CA SER A 12 3.14 -3.61 -10.22
C SER A 12 1.71 -3.72 -9.67
N ILE A 13 1.50 -3.39 -8.41
CA ILE A 13 0.22 -3.60 -7.70
C ILE A 13 -0.26 -2.27 -7.13
N LEU A 14 -1.54 -1.94 -7.30
CA LEU A 14 -2.18 -0.83 -6.62
C LEU A 14 -3.00 -1.35 -5.44
N ILE A 15 -2.72 -0.86 -4.23
CA ILE A 15 -3.43 -1.21 -3.01
C ILE A 15 -4.25 -0.02 -2.53
N THR A 16 -5.56 -0.20 -2.46
CA THR A 16 -6.49 0.73 -1.81
C THR A 16 -6.74 0.26 -0.36
N GLY A 17 -7.14 1.19 0.52
CA GLY A 17 -7.42 0.84 1.93
C GLY A 17 -6.20 0.43 2.75
N ALA A 18 -4.98 0.70 2.27
CA ALA A 18 -3.71 0.33 2.92
C ALA A 18 -3.54 0.86 4.35
N THR A 19 -4.20 1.96 4.70
CA THR A 19 -4.16 2.50 6.07
C THR A 19 -4.95 1.64 7.07
N GLY A 20 -5.84 0.77 6.60
CA GLY A 20 -6.61 -0.15 7.44
C GLY A 20 -5.81 -1.38 7.85
N PHE A 21 -6.31 -2.13 8.84
CA PHE A 21 -5.62 -3.32 9.37
C PHE A 21 -5.34 -4.37 8.28
N LEU A 22 -6.35 -4.75 7.51
CA LEU A 22 -6.20 -5.75 6.45
C LEU A 22 -5.22 -5.32 5.35
N GLY A 23 -5.24 -4.04 4.97
CA GLY A 23 -4.31 -3.49 3.98
C GLY A 23 -2.85 -3.63 4.42
N LYS A 24 -2.56 -3.39 5.70
CA LYS A 24 -1.23 -3.57 6.29
C LYS A 24 -0.81 -5.04 6.32
N VAL A 25 -1.72 -5.94 6.71
CA VAL A 25 -1.46 -7.39 6.71
C VAL A 25 -1.21 -7.92 5.30
N LEU A 26 -1.99 -7.46 4.31
CA LEU A 26 -1.81 -7.82 2.91
C LEU A 26 -0.44 -7.39 2.39
N MET A 27 -0.03 -6.16 2.66
CA MET A 27 1.30 -5.67 2.30
C MET A 27 2.39 -6.52 2.92
N GLU A 28 2.34 -6.75 4.24
CA GLU A 28 3.32 -7.59 4.95
C GLU A 28 3.36 -9.01 4.36
N LYS A 29 2.22 -9.57 3.98
CA LYS A 29 2.15 -10.89 3.34
C LYS A 29 2.82 -10.87 1.97
N LEU A 30 2.46 -9.91 1.10
CA LEU A 30 3.02 -9.78 -0.25
C LEU A 30 4.53 -9.57 -0.22
N PHE A 31 5.03 -8.68 0.65
CA PHE A 31 6.46 -8.41 0.79
C PHE A 31 7.24 -9.59 1.37
N ARG A 32 6.61 -10.44 2.19
CA ARG A 32 7.24 -11.64 2.73
C ARG A 32 7.26 -12.81 1.76
N THR A 33 6.22 -12.95 0.92
CA THR A 33 6.10 -14.11 0.02
C THR A 33 6.63 -13.87 -1.38
N THR A 34 6.78 -12.62 -1.80
CA THR A 34 7.10 -12.25 -3.19
C THR A 34 8.41 -11.44 -3.21
N PRO A 35 9.57 -12.10 -3.42
CA PRO A 35 10.86 -11.41 -3.50
C PRO A 35 10.94 -10.45 -4.68
N ASP A 36 10.29 -10.74 -5.80
CA ASP A 36 10.51 -10.01 -7.06
C ASP A 36 9.34 -9.09 -7.44
N LEU A 37 8.74 -8.44 -6.44
CA LEU A 37 7.60 -7.55 -6.64
C LEU A 37 8.10 -6.18 -7.13
N LYS A 38 7.65 -5.73 -8.32
CA LYS A 38 8.26 -4.60 -9.04
C LYS A 38 7.98 -3.26 -8.35
N VAL A 39 6.69 -2.91 -8.18
CA VAL A 39 6.28 -1.66 -7.52
C VAL A 39 4.95 -1.88 -6.78
N VAL A 40 4.81 -1.33 -5.58
CA VAL A 40 3.52 -1.22 -4.87
C VAL A 40 3.11 0.24 -4.80
N TYR A 41 1.98 0.55 -5.43
CA TYR A 41 1.31 1.84 -5.33
C TYR A 41 0.28 1.79 -4.22
N ILE A 42 0.18 2.88 -3.45
CA ILE A 42 -0.72 2.94 -2.31
C ILE A 42 -1.63 4.14 -2.47
N LEU A 43 -2.93 3.89 -2.51
CA LEU A 43 -3.94 4.94 -2.49
C LEU A 43 -4.24 5.34 -1.05
N VAL A 44 -3.88 6.57 -0.69
CA VAL A 44 -4.17 7.16 0.61
C VAL A 44 -5.23 8.24 0.47
N ARG A 45 -6.38 8.05 1.13
CA ARG A 45 -7.41 9.09 1.19
C ARG A 45 -6.94 10.23 2.11
N PRO A 46 -7.12 11.51 1.74
CA PRO A 46 -6.97 12.60 2.70
C PRO A 46 -7.96 12.43 3.86
N LYS A 47 -7.56 12.85 5.06
CA LYS A 47 -8.42 12.90 6.25
C LYS A 47 -8.17 14.23 6.95
N ALA A 48 -9.24 14.90 7.36
CA ALA A 48 -9.14 16.17 8.07
C ALA A 48 -8.21 16.04 9.28
N GLY A 49 -7.29 16.99 9.42
CA GLY A 49 -6.31 17.02 10.51
C GLY A 49 -5.14 16.02 10.38
N GLN A 50 -4.98 15.33 9.25
CA GLN A 50 -3.81 14.48 9.01
C GLN A 50 -3.19 14.75 7.64
N THR A 51 -1.87 14.94 7.61
CA THR A 51 -1.12 15.07 6.36
C THR A 51 -0.95 13.69 5.70
N LEU A 52 -0.76 13.67 4.38
CA LEU A 52 -0.51 12.43 3.64
C LEU A 52 0.73 11.70 4.18
N GLN A 53 1.76 12.46 4.56
CA GLN A 53 3.00 11.96 5.15
C GLN A 53 2.73 11.29 6.51
N GLN A 54 1.90 11.88 7.37
CA GLN A 54 1.49 11.27 8.64
C GLN A 54 0.75 9.96 8.42
N ARG A 55 -0.10 9.88 7.38
CA ARG A 55 -0.83 8.64 7.05
C ARG A 55 0.08 7.55 6.52
N VAL A 56 1.06 7.89 5.68
CA VAL A 56 2.07 6.92 5.21
C VAL A 56 2.94 6.46 6.37
N PHE A 57 3.35 7.39 7.25
CA PHE A 57 4.07 7.04 8.46
C PHE A 57 3.27 6.06 9.34
N GLN A 58 1.95 6.22 9.48
CA GLN A 58 1.11 5.25 10.21
C GLN A 58 1.04 3.86 9.57
N ILE A 59 1.26 3.73 8.25
CA ILE A 59 1.35 2.44 7.57
C ILE A 59 2.68 1.79 7.94
N LEU A 60 3.77 2.54 7.72
CA LEU A 60 5.15 2.12 7.95
C LEU A 60 5.46 1.79 9.42
N ASN A 61 4.97 2.61 10.34
CA ASN A 61 5.27 2.51 11.77
C ASN A 61 4.28 1.62 12.54
N SER A 62 3.50 0.81 11.82
CA SER A 62 2.60 -0.14 12.45
C SER A 62 3.37 -1.38 12.91
N LYS A 63 3.01 -1.95 14.07
CA LYS A 63 3.59 -3.19 14.59
C LYS A 63 3.51 -4.39 13.62
N VAL A 64 2.66 -4.28 12.60
CA VAL A 64 2.42 -5.32 11.58
C VAL A 64 3.43 -5.22 10.44
N CYS A 65 3.98 -4.03 10.15
CA CYS A 65 4.94 -3.80 9.09
C CYS A 65 6.36 -3.87 9.66
N LEU A 66 6.97 -5.06 9.71
CA LEU A 66 8.24 -5.30 10.41
C LEU A 66 9.46 -5.43 9.48
N ARG A 67 9.27 -5.39 8.16
CA ARG A 67 10.38 -5.58 7.20
C ARG A 67 10.39 -4.51 6.12
N GLY A 68 11.23 -3.49 6.34
CA GLY A 68 11.48 -2.40 5.42
C GLY A 68 12.20 -2.86 4.16
N ARG A 69 11.46 -3.02 3.07
CA ARG A 69 12.04 -2.84 1.73
C ARG A 69 11.90 -1.37 1.34
N SER A 70 12.79 -0.86 0.48
CA SER A 70 12.60 0.46 -0.13
C SER A 70 11.28 0.46 -0.91
N LEU A 71 10.21 0.97 -0.29
CA LEU A 71 9.01 1.35 -1.01
C LEU A 71 9.29 2.69 -1.68
N SER A 72 9.24 2.70 -3.01
CA SER A 72 9.10 3.92 -3.77
C SER A 72 7.63 4.36 -3.68
N TYR A 73 7.34 5.34 -2.82
CA TYR A 73 6.00 5.89 -2.65
C TYR A 73 5.72 6.95 -3.73
N ILE A 74 4.83 6.65 -4.67
CA ILE A 74 4.26 7.68 -5.56
C ILE A 74 2.93 8.12 -4.96
N TYR A 75 2.84 9.42 -4.65
CA TYR A 75 1.66 10.05 -4.07
C TYR A 75 0.83 10.68 -5.19
N GLU A 76 -0.40 10.22 -5.38
CA GLU A 76 -1.37 10.93 -6.22
C GLU A 76 -2.59 11.34 -5.40
N ASN A 77 -2.94 12.62 -5.53
CA ASN A 77 -4.05 13.25 -4.81
C ASN A 77 -5.35 12.95 -5.57
N LEU A 78 -5.97 11.80 -5.31
CA LEU A 78 -7.21 11.35 -5.99
C LEU A 78 -8.48 12.16 -5.63
N ASN A 79 -8.37 13.40 -5.13
CA ASN A 79 -9.55 14.26 -4.93
C ASN A 79 -10.41 14.40 -6.20
N PHE A 80 -9.80 14.22 -7.38
CA PHE A 80 -10.51 14.17 -8.66
C PHE A 80 -11.28 12.84 -8.88
N LEU A 81 -10.70 11.68 -8.55
CA LEU A 81 -11.35 10.38 -8.75
C LEU A 81 -12.42 10.07 -7.68
N LEU A 82 -12.20 10.52 -6.45
CA LEU A 82 -13.07 10.24 -5.30
C LEU A 82 -14.32 11.12 -5.25
N SER A 83 -14.35 12.26 -5.94
CA SER A 83 -15.54 13.10 -6.03
C SER A 83 -16.61 12.54 -6.98
N HIS A 84 -16.25 11.62 -7.89
CA HIS A 84 -17.14 11.15 -8.96
C HIS A 84 -17.41 9.63 -8.96
N ILE A 85 -16.64 8.81 -8.23
CA ILE A 85 -16.73 7.33 -8.34
C ILE A 85 -17.20 6.64 -7.05
N PHE A 86 -17.19 7.33 -5.90
CA PHE A 86 -17.68 6.78 -4.63
C PHE A 86 -18.59 7.79 -3.93
N PHE A 87 -19.83 7.92 -4.44
CA PHE A 87 -21.00 8.22 -3.62
C PHE A 87 -21.76 6.92 -3.35
#